data_AF-A0A8T7JV36-F1
#
_entry.id   AF-A0A8T7JV36-F1
#
_cell.length_a   1.000
_cell.length_b   1.000
_cell.length_c   1.000
_cell.angle_alpha   90.00
_cell.angle_beta   90.00
_cell.angle_gamma   90.00
#
_symmetry.space_group_name_H-M   'P 1'
#
loop_
_entity.id
_entity.type
_entity.pdbx_description
1 polymer ?
#
loop_
_entity_poly.entity_id
_entity_poly.type
_entity_poly.pdbx_seq_one_letter_code
_entity_poly.pdbx_strand_id
1 'polypeptide(L)'
;MKHKTLFLMLTAALMLSACGAIPGGEPAGAQDQPAVKTEAAATAISQPQPSAAPPSPADPSTGKPGSPCGNGVCNGPENAQNCPADCSSSASTPLGNPAGAPGGASQAGETAYAVTNPTSGASLYVATFFPASWDGQTQLPALVLVPGGSGNSGGFLKQNPAGQSTVSTITDAGMVAIVFDPDGRGQSTGAEDYNG
;
A
#
# COMPACT_ATOMS: atom_id res chain seq x y z
N MET A 1 -26.44 -13.94 -45.83
CA MET A 1 -25.13 -14.60 -46.08
C MET A 1 -24.52 -14.85 -44.70
N LYS A 2 -24.87 -15.97 -44.03
CA LYS A 2 -24.17 -17.27 -44.01
C LYS A 2 -22.67 -17.15 -43.68
N HIS A 3 -22.30 -17.41 -42.42
CA HIS A 3 -21.19 -18.27 -41.93
C HIS A 3 -21.23 -18.20 -40.38
N LYS A 4 -21.95 -19.08 -39.67
CA LYS A 4 -21.62 -20.48 -39.29
C LYS A 4 -20.24 -20.66 -38.66
N THR A 5 -20.22 -20.67 -37.33
CA THR A 5 -19.81 -21.78 -36.46
C THR A 5 -18.59 -22.63 -36.88
N LEU A 6 -17.52 -22.51 -36.10
CA LEU A 6 -16.48 -23.53 -35.85
C LEU A 6 -15.82 -23.10 -34.52
N PHE A 7 -16.00 -23.66 -33.32
CA PHE A 7 -16.05 -25.05 -32.85
C PHE A 7 -14.87 -25.91 -33.29
N LEU A 8 -13.74 -25.71 -32.62
CA LEU A 8 -12.66 -26.67 -32.45
C LEU A 8 -12.11 -26.44 -31.02
N MET A 9 -12.65 -27.09 -29.98
CA MET A 9 -12.25 -28.43 -29.53
C MET A 9 -10.73 -28.64 -29.61
N LEU A 10 -9.99 -28.11 -28.64
CA LEU A 10 -8.63 -28.56 -28.35
C LEU A 10 -8.55 -29.06 -26.90
N THR A 11 -8.90 -30.34 -26.78
CA THR A 11 -8.29 -31.37 -25.93
C THR A 11 -7.81 -30.95 -24.54
N ALA A 12 -8.63 -31.32 -23.56
CA ALA A 12 -8.19 -31.67 -22.22
C ALA A 12 -7.09 -32.75 -22.27
N ALA A 13 -5.88 -32.41 -21.82
CA ALA A 13 -4.88 -33.36 -21.40
C ALA A 13 -4.87 -33.39 -19.86
N LEU A 14 -5.73 -34.26 -19.34
CA LEU A 14 -5.80 -34.66 -17.95
C LEU A 14 -4.52 -35.46 -17.62
N MET A 15 -3.47 -34.82 -17.12
CA MET A 15 -2.32 -35.52 -16.55
C MET A 15 -2.50 -35.66 -15.04
N LEU A 16 -3.08 -36.80 -14.66
CA LEU A 16 -2.93 -37.42 -13.35
C LEU A 16 -1.42 -37.52 -13.04
N SER A 17 -0.93 -36.72 -12.09
CA SER A 17 0.38 -36.94 -11.49
C SER A 17 0.22 -37.26 -10.01
N ALA A 18 0.40 -38.54 -9.73
CA ALA A 18 0.82 -39.20 -8.50
C ALA A 18 0.48 -38.53 -7.15
N CYS A 19 -0.50 -39.14 -6.47
CA CYS A 19 -0.62 -39.13 -5.02
C CYS A 19 0.63 -39.84 -4.43
N GLY A 20 1.62 -39.07 -4.01
CA GLY A 20 2.76 -39.55 -3.22
C GLY A 20 2.39 -39.52 -1.74
N ALA A 21 2.19 -40.70 -1.14
CA ALA A 21 2.06 -40.87 0.29
C ALA A 21 3.36 -40.44 1.00
N ILE A 22 3.29 -39.41 1.83
CA ILE A 22 4.39 -39.04 2.75
C ILE A 22 4.20 -39.84 4.05
N PRO A 23 5.16 -40.68 4.46
CA PRO A 23 5.11 -41.40 5.72
C PRO A 23 5.19 -40.42 6.90
N GLY A 24 4.30 -40.63 7.88
CA GLY A 24 4.22 -39.86 9.11
C GLY A 24 5.51 -39.92 9.92
N GLY A 25 6.05 -38.75 10.23
CA GLY A 25 7.03 -38.54 11.28
C GLY A 25 6.34 -38.14 12.57
N GLU A 26 6.68 -38.86 13.63
CA GLU A 26 6.16 -38.78 15.00
C GLU A 26 6.19 -37.37 15.63
N PRO A 27 5.26 -37.06 16.55
CA PRO A 27 5.28 -35.87 17.37
C PRO A 27 6.03 -36.14 18.68
N ALA A 28 7.21 -35.55 18.88
CA ALA A 28 7.85 -35.54 20.19
C ALA A 28 8.81 -34.36 20.34
N GLY A 29 8.35 -33.33 21.05
CA GLY A 29 9.16 -32.16 21.36
C GLY A 29 8.38 -31.10 22.11
N ALA A 30 7.68 -31.49 23.17
CA ALA A 30 7.20 -30.54 24.17
C ALA A 30 8.44 -29.93 24.85
N GLN A 31 8.88 -28.77 24.35
CA GLN A 31 9.86 -27.96 25.06
C GLN A 31 9.13 -27.18 26.14
N ASP A 32 9.41 -27.61 27.35
CA ASP A 32 9.18 -26.95 28.63
C ASP A 32 9.55 -25.46 28.52
N GLN A 33 8.52 -24.60 28.44
CA GLN A 33 8.70 -23.17 28.54
C GLN A 33 8.74 -22.81 30.03
N PRO A 34 9.86 -22.23 30.55
CA PRO A 34 9.88 -21.74 31.91
C PRO A 34 8.85 -20.63 32.07
N ALA A 35 7.99 -20.77 33.08
CA ALA A 35 7.00 -19.78 33.46
C ALA A 35 7.67 -18.42 33.71
N VAL A 36 7.54 -17.51 32.76
CA VAL A 36 7.92 -16.11 32.93
C VAL A 36 6.93 -15.51 33.92
N LYS A 37 7.37 -15.32 35.17
CA LYS A 37 6.67 -14.52 36.17
C LYS A 37 6.51 -13.10 35.61
N THR A 38 5.32 -12.79 35.12
CA THR A 38 4.90 -11.41 34.84
C THR A 38 4.65 -10.72 36.18
N GLU A 39 5.69 -10.11 36.74
CA GLU A 39 5.53 -9.13 37.82
C GLU A 39 5.03 -7.83 37.19
N ALA A 40 3.72 -7.62 37.26
CA ALA A 40 3.06 -6.38 36.89
C ALA A 40 3.46 -5.28 37.89
N ALA A 41 4.59 -4.62 37.61
CA ALA A 41 4.91 -3.34 38.22
C ALA A 41 4.01 -2.28 37.57
N ALA A 42 2.85 -2.03 38.20
CA ALA A 42 1.98 -0.91 37.88
C ALA A 42 2.68 0.41 38.26
N THR A 43 3.54 0.91 37.37
CA THR A 43 3.99 2.29 37.41
C THR A 43 2.80 3.16 37.03
N ALA A 44 2.29 3.91 37.99
CA ALA A 44 1.29 4.94 37.78
C ALA A 44 1.87 6.01 36.83
N ILE A 45 1.54 5.89 35.54
CA ILE A 45 1.77 6.93 34.55
C ILE A 45 0.83 8.10 34.90
N SER A 46 1.44 9.19 35.36
CA SER A 46 0.77 10.46 35.58
C SER A 46 0.08 10.88 34.29
N GLN A 47 -1.25 10.89 34.31
CA GLN A 47 -2.06 11.34 33.17
C GLN A 47 -1.69 12.79 32.84
N PRO A 48 -1.26 13.12 31.60
CA PRO A 48 -1.09 14.50 31.19
C PRO A 48 -2.46 15.20 31.27
N GLN A 49 -2.46 16.32 31.99
CA GLN A 49 -3.57 17.24 32.12
C GLN A 49 -4.19 17.54 30.74
N PRO A 50 -5.52 17.49 30.57
CA PRO A 50 -6.17 17.87 29.31
C PRO A 50 -5.81 19.32 29.00
N SER A 51 -4.98 19.49 27.98
CA SER A 51 -4.65 20.79 27.40
C SER A 51 -5.93 21.41 26.86
N ALA A 52 -6.12 22.70 27.15
CA ALA A 52 -7.31 23.46 26.81
C ALA A 52 -7.72 23.27 25.33
N ALA A 53 -9.03 23.26 25.08
CA ALA A 53 -9.60 23.16 23.75
C ALA A 53 -8.95 24.19 22.79
N PRO A 54 -8.56 23.79 21.57
CA PRO A 54 -8.04 24.72 20.59
C PRO A 54 -9.08 25.78 20.23
N PRO A 55 -8.66 27.03 19.93
CA PRO A 55 -9.56 28.08 19.47
C PRO A 55 -10.30 27.63 18.20
N SER A 56 -11.57 28.01 18.13
CA SER A 56 -12.47 27.77 17.00
C SER A 56 -11.81 28.16 15.66
N PRO A 57 -11.95 27.37 14.58
CA PRO A 57 -11.40 27.70 13.27
C PRO A 57 -11.90 29.07 12.80
N ALA A 58 -10.96 29.94 12.43
CA ALA A 58 -11.26 31.19 11.77
C ALA A 58 -11.86 30.92 10.39
N ASP A 59 -12.86 31.74 10.07
CA ASP A 59 -13.62 31.85 8.82
C ASP A 59 -12.75 31.68 7.55
N PRO A 60 -13.18 30.91 6.52
CA PRO A 60 -12.46 30.78 5.25
C PRO A 60 -12.44 32.14 4.54
N SER A 61 -11.34 32.87 4.73
CA SER A 61 -11.12 34.15 4.10
C SER A 61 -11.10 33.99 2.58
N THR A 62 -12.01 34.72 1.95
CA THR A 62 -11.95 35.18 0.57
C THR A 62 -10.53 35.62 0.22
N GLY A 63 -9.92 34.93 -0.74
CA GLY A 63 -8.51 35.06 -1.12
C GLY A 63 -8.10 36.51 -1.36
N LYS A 64 -7.20 37.01 -0.51
CA LYS A 64 -6.50 38.27 -0.72
C LYS A 64 -5.41 38.04 -1.78
N PRO A 65 -5.31 38.88 -2.82
CA PRO A 65 -4.20 38.82 -3.76
C PRO A 65 -2.87 38.95 -3.00
N GLY A 66 -2.05 37.88 -3.04
CA GLY A 66 -0.78 37.79 -2.32
C GLY A 66 -0.79 36.95 -1.04
N SER A 67 -1.92 36.31 -0.69
CA SER A 67 -1.89 35.24 0.32
C SER A 67 -1.22 33.99 -0.28
N PRO A 68 -0.26 33.33 0.41
CA PRO A 68 -0.10 31.89 0.21
C PRO A 68 -1.43 31.26 0.66
N CYS A 69 -1.84 30.06 0.31
CA CYS A 69 -3.20 29.54 0.56
C CYS A 69 -4.32 30.20 -0.26
N GLY A 70 -5.26 29.36 -0.69
CA GLY A 70 -6.42 29.69 -1.51
C GLY A 70 -6.21 29.52 -3.02
N ASN A 71 -5.08 28.97 -3.47
CA ASN A 71 -4.82 28.69 -4.89
C ASN A 71 -5.07 27.20 -5.25
N GLY A 72 -5.36 26.35 -4.27
CA GLY A 72 -5.58 24.91 -4.44
C GLY A 72 -4.31 24.08 -4.69
N VAL A 73 -3.12 24.66 -4.50
CA VAL A 73 -1.82 24.02 -4.74
C VAL A 73 -0.91 24.27 -3.55
N CYS A 74 -0.53 23.22 -2.82
CA CYS A 74 0.40 23.33 -1.70
C CYS A 74 1.85 23.52 -2.20
N ASN A 75 2.38 24.76 -2.22
CA ASN A 75 3.76 25.02 -2.66
C ASN A 75 4.52 26.09 -1.85
N GLY A 76 5.85 26.12 -1.96
CA GLY A 76 6.68 27.11 -1.26
C GLY A 76 6.67 26.92 0.27
N PRO A 77 6.40 27.96 1.09
CA PRO A 77 6.32 27.84 2.55
C PRO A 77 4.98 27.29 3.06
N GLU A 78 4.09 26.82 2.18
CA GLU A 78 2.76 26.30 2.53
C GLU A 78 2.84 24.87 3.10
N ASN A 79 2.07 24.60 4.15
CA ASN A 79 1.92 23.31 4.81
C ASN A 79 0.51 23.17 5.41
N ALA A 80 0.16 21.99 5.92
CA ALA A 80 -1.16 21.72 6.49
C ALA A 80 -1.51 22.61 7.69
N GLN A 81 -0.52 23.17 8.37
CA GLN A 81 -0.70 24.04 9.54
C GLN A 81 -1.00 25.48 9.15
N ASN A 82 -0.38 26.02 8.08
CA ASN A 82 -0.62 27.40 7.65
C ASN A 82 -1.62 27.54 6.49
N CYS A 83 -1.76 26.51 5.65
CA CYS A 83 -2.64 26.49 4.48
C CYS A 83 -3.46 25.19 4.42
N PRO A 84 -4.28 24.88 5.45
CA PRO A 84 -5.05 23.64 5.48
C PRO A 84 -6.00 23.50 4.29
N ALA A 85 -6.57 24.57 3.73
CA ALA A 85 -7.47 24.48 2.58
C ALA A 85 -6.80 23.85 1.34
N ASP A 86 -5.53 24.18 1.09
CA ASP A 86 -4.79 23.72 -0.10
C ASP A 86 -3.93 22.48 0.21
N CYS A 87 -3.45 22.36 1.44
CA CYS A 87 -2.51 21.33 1.86
C CYS A 87 -3.15 20.14 2.61
N SER A 88 -4.40 20.24 3.08
CA SER A 88 -5.07 19.13 3.79
C SER A 88 -5.34 17.91 2.89
N SER A 89 -5.37 18.13 1.57
CA SER A 89 -5.62 17.08 0.56
C SER A 89 -4.40 16.77 -0.31
N SER A 90 -3.31 17.53 -0.18
CA SER A 90 -2.11 17.41 -1.02
C SER A 90 -1.18 16.23 -0.63
N ALA A 91 -1.59 15.38 0.32
CA ALA A 91 -0.79 14.23 0.74
C ALA A 91 -0.78 13.09 -0.30
N SER A 92 -1.31 13.24 -1.51
CA SER A 92 -1.16 12.22 -2.54
C SER A 92 -1.23 12.88 -3.91
N THR A 93 -0.10 13.39 -4.39
CA THR A 93 0.01 13.74 -5.81
C THR A 93 0.09 12.41 -6.56
N PRO A 94 -0.86 12.09 -7.46
CA PRO A 94 -0.68 10.96 -8.36
C PRO A 94 0.64 11.19 -9.10
N LEU A 95 1.60 10.29 -8.92
CA LEU A 95 2.81 10.30 -9.73
C LEU A 95 2.32 9.99 -11.12
N GLY A 96 2.17 11.04 -11.94
CA GLY A 96 1.45 10.98 -13.20
C GLY A 96 1.82 9.70 -13.94
N ASN A 97 0.81 8.89 -14.25
CA ASN A 97 1.00 7.71 -15.07
C ASN A 97 1.79 8.17 -16.31
N PRO A 98 3.04 7.71 -16.54
CA PRO A 98 3.86 8.27 -17.61
C PRO A 98 3.17 8.00 -18.94
N ALA A 99 2.48 9.01 -19.45
CA ALA A 99 1.85 9.01 -20.75
C ALA A 99 2.97 8.98 -21.80
N GLY A 100 3.47 7.79 -22.12
CA GLY A 100 4.54 7.65 -23.11
C GLY A 100 5.42 6.40 -23.07
N ALA A 101 5.12 5.34 -22.30
CA ALA A 101 5.81 4.06 -22.45
C ALA A 101 5.08 3.17 -23.46
N PRO A 102 5.59 2.96 -24.70
CA PRO A 102 4.96 2.08 -25.66
C PRO A 102 5.40 0.64 -25.41
N GLY A 103 4.44 -0.24 -25.14
CA GLY A 103 4.59 -1.68 -25.37
C GLY A 103 5.39 -2.46 -24.31
N GLY A 104 4.73 -2.81 -23.21
CA GLY A 104 5.17 -3.86 -22.31
C GLY A 104 4.04 -4.25 -21.36
N ALA A 105 3.30 -5.31 -21.69
CA ALA A 105 2.26 -5.98 -20.91
C ALA A 105 1.65 -5.17 -19.74
N SER A 106 0.52 -4.51 -20.02
CA SER A 106 -0.41 -3.99 -19.02
C SER A 106 -0.87 -5.12 -18.10
N GLN A 107 -0.18 -5.29 -16.97
CA GLN A 107 -0.75 -5.92 -15.79
C GLN A 107 -1.91 -5.06 -15.30
N ALA A 108 -2.92 -5.70 -14.77
CA ALA A 108 -4.12 -5.05 -14.25
C ALA A 108 -3.77 -3.80 -13.41
N GLY A 109 -4.42 -2.69 -13.76
CA GLY A 109 -3.95 -1.33 -13.57
C GLY A 109 -3.20 -1.07 -12.27
N GLU A 110 -1.89 -0.88 -12.39
CA GLU A 110 -1.09 -0.29 -11.34
C GLU A 110 -1.35 1.23 -11.32
N THR A 111 -1.51 1.81 -10.14
CA THR A 111 -1.50 3.26 -9.96
C THR A 111 -0.60 3.63 -8.80
N ALA A 112 0.39 4.49 -9.07
CA ALA A 112 1.37 4.93 -8.08
C ALA A 112 1.12 6.39 -7.64
N TYR A 113 1.41 6.65 -6.36
CA TYR A 113 1.21 7.92 -5.70
C TYR A 113 2.44 8.27 -4.84
N ALA A 114 2.72 9.56 -4.72
CA ALA A 114 3.68 10.09 -3.75
C ALA A 114 2.89 10.68 -2.57
N VAL A 115 3.13 10.14 -1.37
CA VAL A 115 2.47 10.53 -0.12
C VAL A 115 3.45 11.15 0.84
N THR A 116 3.25 12.40 1.23
CA THR A 116 4.15 13.05 2.20
C THR A 116 3.89 12.55 3.61
N ASN A 117 4.90 11.96 4.26
CA ASN A 117 4.88 11.65 5.69
C ASN A 117 4.96 12.97 6.49
N PRO A 118 3.94 13.34 7.28
CA PRO A 118 3.93 14.61 7.99
C PRO A 118 4.95 14.69 9.13
N THR A 119 5.45 13.55 9.63
CA THR A 119 6.40 13.50 10.74
C THR A 119 7.83 13.75 10.25
N SER A 120 8.23 13.12 9.14
CA SER A 120 9.59 13.21 8.61
C SER A 120 9.73 14.17 7.42
N GLY A 121 8.62 14.54 6.76
CA GLY A 121 8.63 15.29 5.51
C GLY A 121 9.01 14.45 4.29
N ALA A 122 9.22 13.14 4.45
CA ALA A 122 9.57 12.25 3.36
C ALA A 122 8.40 12.05 2.38
N SER A 123 8.70 11.98 1.08
CA SER A 123 7.77 11.53 0.05
C SER A 123 7.78 10.00 -0.02
N LEU A 124 6.73 9.37 0.49
CA LEU A 124 6.51 7.94 0.46
C LEU A 124 5.94 7.49 -0.88
N TYR A 125 6.51 6.46 -1.49
CA TYR A 125 5.94 5.81 -2.65
C TYR A 125 4.87 4.80 -2.24
N VAL A 126 3.69 4.90 -2.84
CA VAL A 126 2.56 3.98 -2.65
C VAL A 126 2.07 3.52 -4.01
N ALA A 127 1.94 2.21 -4.22
CA ALA A 127 1.36 1.64 -5.43
C ALA A 127 0.13 0.79 -5.13
N THR A 128 -0.90 0.97 -5.93
CA THR A 128 -2.18 0.23 -5.84
C THR A 128 -2.36 -0.61 -7.09
N PHE A 129 -2.71 -1.88 -6.91
CA PHE A 129 -2.93 -2.84 -7.98
C PHE A 129 -4.36 -3.35 -7.90
N PHE A 130 -5.09 -3.23 -9.00
CA PHE A 130 -6.47 -3.67 -9.11
C PHE A 130 -6.57 -5.01 -9.85
N PRO A 131 -7.62 -5.83 -9.62
CA PRO A 131 -7.92 -6.97 -10.47
C PRO A 131 -8.17 -6.56 -11.92
N ALA A 132 -7.77 -7.40 -12.88
CA ALA A 132 -7.94 -7.10 -14.32
C ALA A 132 -9.41 -6.89 -14.73
N SER A 133 -10.33 -7.51 -13.98
CA SER A 133 -11.76 -7.48 -14.21
C SER A 133 -12.47 -6.31 -13.53
N TRP A 134 -11.76 -5.42 -12.82
CA TRP A 134 -12.39 -4.32 -12.10
C TRP A 134 -12.93 -3.25 -13.05
N ASP A 135 -14.16 -2.82 -12.82
CA ASP A 135 -14.89 -1.83 -13.63
C ASP A 135 -14.64 -0.38 -13.19
N GLY A 136 -13.84 -0.18 -12.14
CA GLY A 136 -13.58 1.14 -11.56
C GLY A 136 -14.73 1.69 -10.69
N GLN A 137 -15.82 0.94 -10.48
CA GLN A 137 -17.01 1.39 -9.76
C GLN A 137 -17.38 0.48 -8.60
N THR A 138 -17.20 -0.82 -8.77
CA THR A 138 -17.47 -1.83 -7.75
C THR A 138 -16.48 -1.66 -6.59
N GLN A 139 -16.96 -1.59 -5.35
CA GLN A 139 -16.07 -1.60 -4.20
C GLN A 139 -15.46 -2.99 -4.00
N LEU A 140 -14.14 -3.03 -3.85
CA LEU A 140 -13.38 -4.26 -3.66
C LEU A 140 -12.73 -4.27 -2.26
N PRO A 141 -12.57 -5.44 -1.63
CA PRO A 141 -11.69 -5.58 -0.47
C PRO A 141 -10.25 -5.24 -0.86
N ALA A 142 -9.52 -4.61 0.06
CA ALA A 142 -8.12 -4.23 -0.14
C ALA A 142 -7.23 -4.87 0.92
N LEU A 143 -6.02 -5.25 0.52
CA LEU A 143 -4.95 -5.72 1.40
C LEU A 143 -3.75 -4.80 1.27
N VAL A 144 -3.30 -4.25 2.41
CA VAL A 144 -2.09 -3.42 2.50
C VAL A 144 -0.92 -4.30 2.89
N LEU A 145 0.13 -4.31 2.07
CA LEU A 145 1.34 -5.08 2.27
C LEU A 145 2.44 -4.16 2.81
N VAL A 146 2.82 -4.42 4.07
CA VAL A 146 3.89 -3.68 4.77
C VAL A 146 5.18 -4.49 4.67
N PRO A 147 6.26 -3.96 4.07
CA PRO A 147 7.56 -4.64 4.08
C PRO A 147 8.09 -4.82 5.51
N GLY A 148 8.63 -6.00 5.82
CA GLY A 148 9.29 -6.26 7.11
C GLY A 148 10.78 -5.87 7.10
N GLY A 149 11.32 -5.57 8.29
CA GLY A 149 12.75 -5.28 8.47
C GLY A 149 13.23 -4.07 7.66
N SER A 150 14.36 -4.22 6.97
CA SER A 150 14.93 -3.21 6.05
C SER A 150 14.47 -3.38 4.60
N GLY A 151 13.32 -4.03 4.37
CA GLY A 151 12.77 -4.28 3.04
C GLY A 151 12.00 -3.09 2.44
N ASN A 152 11.59 -3.24 1.18
CA ASN A 152 10.70 -2.34 0.45
C ASN A 152 9.66 -3.13 -0.36
N SER A 153 8.77 -2.45 -1.07
CA SER A 153 7.68 -3.05 -1.86
C SER A 153 8.17 -4.02 -2.94
N GLY A 154 9.41 -3.89 -3.41
CA GLY A 154 10.02 -4.78 -4.40
C GLY A 154 10.02 -6.26 -3.98
N GLY A 155 10.00 -6.55 -2.67
CA GLY A 155 9.84 -7.91 -2.16
C GLY A 155 8.51 -8.57 -2.55
N PHE A 156 7.42 -7.80 -2.61
CA PHE A 156 6.09 -8.28 -2.99
C PHE A 156 5.86 -8.33 -4.51
N LEU A 157 6.63 -7.52 -5.24
CA LEU A 157 6.58 -7.44 -6.71
C LEU A 157 7.45 -8.51 -7.39
N LYS A 158 8.40 -9.10 -6.66
CA LYS A 158 9.30 -10.13 -7.19
C LYS A 158 8.50 -11.36 -7.61
N GLN A 159 8.68 -11.75 -8.88
CA GLN A 159 8.11 -12.98 -9.41
C GLN A 159 8.86 -14.21 -8.91
N ASN A 160 8.11 -15.25 -8.55
CA ASN A 160 8.62 -16.59 -8.32
C ASN A 160 8.96 -17.28 -9.67
N PRO A 161 9.56 -18.48 -9.68
CA PRO A 161 9.87 -19.20 -10.92
C PRO A 161 8.64 -19.55 -11.79
N ALA A 162 7.43 -19.50 -11.23
CA ALA A 162 6.18 -19.67 -11.97
C ALA A 162 5.65 -18.35 -12.57
N GLY A 163 6.38 -17.24 -12.42
CA GLY A 163 6.01 -15.92 -12.94
C GLY A 163 4.99 -15.17 -12.10
N GLN A 164 4.63 -15.68 -10.91
CA GLN A 164 3.65 -15.04 -10.01
C GLN A 164 4.36 -14.21 -8.94
N SER A 165 3.82 -13.04 -8.62
CA SER A 165 4.21 -12.22 -7.47
C SER A 165 3.14 -12.30 -6.38
N THR A 166 3.47 -11.85 -5.16
CA THR A 166 2.45 -11.76 -4.09
C THR A 166 1.29 -10.86 -4.50
N VAL A 167 1.61 -9.73 -5.16
CA VAL A 167 0.63 -8.81 -5.70
C VAL A 167 -0.27 -9.47 -6.74
N SER A 168 0.30 -10.23 -7.69
CA SER A 168 -0.52 -10.92 -8.72
C SER A 168 -1.44 -11.96 -8.10
N THR A 169 -0.99 -12.72 -7.09
CA THR A 169 -1.86 -13.67 -6.39
C THR A 169 -3.04 -12.99 -5.70
N ILE A 170 -2.84 -11.81 -5.10
CA ILE A 170 -3.91 -11.05 -4.43
C ILE A 170 -4.89 -10.48 -5.46
N THR A 171 -4.42 -9.90 -6.55
CA THR A 171 -5.29 -9.34 -7.58
C THR A 171 -6.04 -10.40 -8.38
N ASP A 172 -5.42 -11.56 -8.64
CA ASP A 172 -6.08 -12.74 -9.23
C ASP A 172 -7.20 -13.29 -8.31
N ALA A 173 -7.08 -13.10 -7.00
CA ALA A 173 -8.12 -13.45 -6.03
C ALA A 173 -9.26 -12.41 -5.92
N GLY A 174 -9.26 -11.37 -6.77
CA GLY A 174 -10.31 -10.35 -6.80
C GLY A 174 -10.18 -9.27 -5.72
N MET A 175 -9.00 -9.10 -5.14
CA MET A 175 -8.72 -8.07 -4.13
C MET A 175 -7.82 -6.97 -4.70
N VAL A 176 -7.88 -5.79 -4.10
CA VAL A 176 -6.90 -4.72 -4.35
C VAL A 176 -5.66 -4.97 -3.50
N ALA A 177 -4.48 -4.92 -4.11
CA ALA A 177 -3.22 -4.94 -3.36
C ALA A 177 -2.65 -3.53 -3.28
N ILE A 178 -2.33 -3.06 -2.08
CA ILE A 178 -1.65 -1.78 -1.87
C ILE A 178 -0.28 -2.10 -1.27
N VAL A 179 0.77 -1.60 -1.90
CA VAL A 179 2.15 -1.67 -1.40
C VAL A 179 2.67 -0.26 -1.17
N PHE A 180 3.58 -0.11 -0.23
CA PHE A 180 4.31 1.15 -0.08
C PHE A 180 5.76 0.89 0.28
N ASP A 181 6.59 1.87 -0.03
CA ASP A 181 7.98 1.90 0.38
C ASP A 181 8.12 2.74 1.67
N PRO A 182 8.77 2.21 2.72
CA PRO A 182 9.04 2.98 3.94
C PRO A 182 9.96 4.19 3.70
N ASP A 183 10.06 5.08 4.68
CA ASP A 183 10.93 6.27 4.61
C ASP A 183 12.39 5.92 4.25
N GLY A 184 12.97 6.67 3.32
CA GLY A 184 14.34 6.48 2.82
C GLY A 184 14.57 5.24 1.96
N ARG A 185 13.53 4.42 1.75
CA ARG A 185 13.63 3.06 1.23
C ARG A 185 13.01 2.95 -0.15
N GLY A 186 13.57 2.10 -1.02
CA GLY A 186 12.99 1.83 -2.34
C GLY A 186 12.87 3.09 -3.20
N GLN A 187 11.64 3.46 -3.57
CA GLN A 187 11.29 4.67 -4.31
C GLN A 187 10.89 5.85 -3.42
N SER A 188 10.73 5.64 -2.11
CA SER A 188 10.48 6.71 -1.15
C SER A 188 11.74 7.55 -0.94
N THR A 189 11.55 8.85 -0.71
CA THR A 189 12.65 9.75 -0.31
C THR A 189 12.83 9.73 1.21
N GLY A 190 13.80 10.49 1.71
CA GLY A 190 14.00 10.73 3.15
C GLY A 190 15.23 10.02 3.69
N ALA A 191 15.29 9.84 5.01
CA ALA A 191 16.44 9.26 5.70
C ALA A 191 16.03 7.94 6.34
N GLU A 192 16.76 6.88 6.00
CA GLU A 192 16.62 5.58 6.65
C GLU A 192 17.00 5.68 8.13
N ASP A 193 15.99 5.63 9.01
CA ASP A 193 16.17 5.73 10.45
C ASP A 193 15.64 4.50 11.23
N TYR A 194 15.20 3.45 10.52
CA TYR A 194 14.62 2.21 11.06
C TYR A 194 13.37 2.40 11.94
N ASN A 195 12.77 3.59 11.96
CA ASN A 195 11.65 3.89 12.86
C ASN A 195 10.27 3.53 12.27
N GLY A 196 10.24 2.99 11.06
CA GLY A 196 9.00 2.63 10.37
C GLY A 196 8.30 3.87 9.86
#